data_AF-A0A0V0Z8A0-F1
#
_entry.id   AF-A0A0V0Z8A0-F1
#
_cell.length_a   1.000
_cell.length_b   1.000
_cell.length_c   1.000
_cell.angle_alpha   90.00
_cell.angle_beta   90.00
_cell.angle_gamma   90.00
#
_symmetry.space_group_name_H-M   'P 1'
#
loop_
_entity.id
_entity.type
_entity.pdbx_description
1 polymer ?
#
loop_
_entity_poly.entity_id
_entity_poly.type
_entity_poly.pdbx_seq_one_letter_code
_entity_poly.pdbx_strand_id
1 'polypeptide(L)'
;MLLATAFLPVPHVNTGVSLLEAGTTGNLSALFQYFRQEWMTDERLPLWNVYNVNIRTNNHLEGWHNRLNRKAGKSHNGLYELLQLLIAEQGVMDTLI
;
A
#
# COMPACT_ATOMS: atom_id res chain seq x y z
N MET A 1 4.55 2.81 1.35
CA MET A 1 3.98 1.89 2.36
C MET A 1 5.11 1.45 3.29
N LEU A 2 5.12 1.91 4.56
CA LEU A 2 6.33 1.90 5.41
C LEU A 2 6.81 0.51 5.90
N LEU A 3 5.97 -0.52 5.82
CA LEU A 3 6.26 -1.87 6.32
C LEU A 3 5.78 -2.96 5.34
N ALA A 4 5.90 -2.72 4.04
CA ALA A 4 5.69 -3.75 3.03
C ALA A 4 6.82 -4.79 3.11
N THR A 5 6.77 -5.73 4.06
CA THR A 5 7.73 -6.84 4.15
C THR A 5 7.48 -7.85 3.03
N ALA A 6 7.78 -7.44 1.80
CA ALA A 6 7.92 -8.32 0.64
C ALA A 6 9.08 -9.33 0.79
N PHE A 7 9.87 -9.21 1.86
CA PHE A 7 11.08 -9.99 2.09
C PHE A 7 10.89 -11.24 2.97
N LEU A 8 9.77 -11.37 3.70
CA LEU A 8 9.58 -12.46 4.66
C LEU A 8 8.29 -13.24 4.40
N PRO A 9 8.31 -14.59 4.50
CA PRO A 9 7.10 -15.40 4.58
C PRO A 9 6.19 -14.95 5.73
N VAL A 10 4.87 -15.06 5.55
CA VAL A 10 3.85 -14.74 6.56
C VAL A 10 4.19 -15.23 7.97
N PRO A 11 4.61 -16.51 8.19
CA PRO A 11 4.96 -17.00 9.53
C PRO A 11 6.09 -16.23 10.22
N HIS A 12 6.98 -15.59 9.46
CA HIS A 12 8.15 -14.87 9.99
C HIS A 12 7.92 -13.36 10.15
N VAL A 13 6.80 -12.84 9.66
CA VAL A 13 6.50 -11.39 9.71
C VAL A 13 6.44 -10.90 11.16
N ASN A 14 5.77 -11.65 12.04
CA ASN A 14 5.64 -11.30 13.46
C ASN A 14 7.02 -11.16 14.12
N THR A 15 7.88 -12.16 13.97
CA THR A 15 9.24 -12.15 14.51
C THR A 15 10.07 -11.00 13.95
N GLY A 16 9.99 -10.76 12.63
CA GLY A 16 10.72 -9.66 11.99
C GLY A 16 10.32 -8.29 12.52
N VAL A 17 9.02 -8.04 12.70
CA VAL A 17 8.52 -6.76 13.22
C VAL A 17 8.88 -6.57 14.68
N SER A 18 8.81 -7.62 15.51
CA SER A 18 9.26 -7.55 16.92
C SER A 18 10.74 -7.22 17.07
N LEU A 19 11.60 -7.77 16.20
CA LEU A 19 13.03 -7.45 16.19
C LEU A 19 13.29 -5.98 15.81
N LEU A 20 12.58 -5.49 14.78
CA LEU A 20 12.68 -4.09 14.37
C LEU A 20 12.23 -3.14 15.48
N GLU A 21 11.10 -3.44 16.14
CA GLU A 21 10.60 -2.65 17.26
C GLU A 21 11.59 -2.61 18.42
N ALA A 22 12.15 -3.77 18.81
CA ALA A 22 13.13 -3.87 19.90
C ALA A 22 14.42 -3.08 19.63
N GLY A 23 14.78 -2.91 18.35
CA GLY A 23 15.92 -2.08 17.92
C GLY A 23 15.61 -0.59 17.82
N THR A 24 14.36 -0.15 18.01
CA THR A 24 13.99 1.27 17.93
C THR A 24 13.96 1.95 19.30
N THR A 25 14.55 3.14 19.38
CA THR A 25 14.49 4.02 20.56
C THR A 25 13.76 5.32 20.20
N GLY A 26 12.79 5.76 21.02
CA GLY A 26 12.09 7.04 20.87
C GLY A 26 10.66 6.95 20.30
N ASN A 27 10.22 7.97 19.56
CA ASN A 27 8.83 8.22 19.15
C ASN A 27 8.20 7.21 18.17
N LEU A 28 8.91 6.14 17.78
CA LEU A 28 8.43 5.14 16.81
C LEU A 28 7.57 4.03 17.42
N SER A 29 7.51 3.93 18.76
CA SER A 29 6.67 2.93 19.44
C SER A 29 5.20 3.00 19.00
N ALA A 30 4.65 4.21 18.87
CA ALA A 30 3.27 4.42 18.40
C ALA A 30 3.04 3.90 16.96
N LEU A 31 4.05 3.97 16.10
CA LEU A 31 3.97 3.44 14.73
C LEU A 31 3.93 1.91 14.74
N PHE A 32 4.77 1.25 15.52
CA PHE A 32 4.75 -0.21 15.65
C PHE A 32 3.47 -0.71 16.30
N GLN A 33 2.94 0.02 17.27
CA GLN A 33 1.65 -0.29 17.88
C GLN A 33 0.50 -0.19 16.86
N TYR A 34 0.41 0.92 16.13
CA TYR A 34 -0.56 1.09 15.05
C TYR A 34 -0.44 -0.02 14.00
N PHE A 35 0.79 -0.32 13.57
CA PHE A 35 1.01 -1.34 12.54
C PHE A 35 0.58 -2.73 13.01
N ARG A 36 0.84 -3.10 14.26
CA ARG A 36 0.36 -4.37 14.84
C ARG A 36 -1.15 -4.46 14.85
N GLN A 37 -1.82 -3.41 15.34
CA GLN A 37 -3.27 -3.41 15.51
C GLN A 37 -4.01 -3.45 14.17
N GLU A 38 -3.54 -2.66 13.20
CA GLU A 38 -4.27 -2.50 11.94
C GLU A 38 -3.85 -3.50 10.86
N TRP A 39 -2.60 -3.95 10.86
CA TRP A 39 -2.04 -4.67 9.71
C TRP A 39 -1.53 -6.07 10.03
N MET A 40 -1.23 -6.40 11.30
CA MET A 40 -0.71 -7.72 11.68
C MET A 40 -1.77 -8.70 12.21
N THR A 41 -3.05 -8.49 11.90
CA THR A 41 -4.11 -9.44 12.23
C THR A 41 -4.14 -10.61 11.24
N ASP A 42 -4.59 -11.79 11.67
CA ASP A 42 -4.63 -12.99 10.83
C ASP A 42 -5.40 -12.79 9.52
N GLU A 43 -6.46 -11.97 9.54
CA GLU A 43 -7.27 -11.67 8.36
C GLU A 43 -6.59 -10.70 7.39
N ARG A 44 -5.83 -9.72 7.91
CA ARG A 44 -5.25 -8.64 7.08
C ARG A 44 -3.83 -8.91 6.63
N LEU A 45 -3.08 -9.70 7.40
CA LEU A 45 -1.68 -10.01 7.13
C LEU A 45 -1.45 -10.67 5.76
N PRO A 46 -2.30 -11.60 5.28
CA PRO A 46 -2.20 -12.14 3.92
C PRO A 46 -2.55 -11.15 2.80
N LEU A 47 -3.30 -10.06 3.09
CA LEU A 47 -3.76 -9.12 2.06
C LEU A 47 -2.64 -8.21 1.53
N TRP A 48 -1.69 -7.86 2.39
CA TRP A 48 -0.58 -6.97 2.03
C TRP A 48 0.77 -7.69 1.90
N ASN A 49 0.91 -8.90 2.45
CA ASN A 49 2.10 -9.71 2.27
C ASN A 49 2.14 -10.27 0.83
N VAL A 50 3.21 -9.95 0.11
CA VAL A 50 3.41 -10.40 -1.28
C VAL A 50 4.70 -11.18 -1.44
N TYR A 51 5.15 -11.82 -0.37
CA TYR A 51 6.32 -12.69 -0.41
C TYR A 51 6.12 -13.80 -1.46
N ASN A 52 7.10 -13.93 -2.37
CA ASN A 52 7.06 -14.90 -3.48
C ASN A 52 5.87 -14.72 -4.46
N VAL A 53 5.23 -13.55 -4.45
CA VAL A 53 4.22 -13.19 -5.45
C VAL A 53 4.91 -12.36 -6.54
N ASN A 54 4.65 -12.69 -7.81
CA ASN A 54 5.17 -11.93 -8.96
C ASN A 54 4.41 -10.60 -9.16
N ILE A 55 4.17 -9.85 -8.07
CA ILE A 55 3.50 -8.55 -8.03
C ILE A 55 4.46 -7.56 -7.37
N ARG A 56 4.91 -6.54 -8.11
CA ARG A 56 5.66 -5.40 -7.56
C ARG A 56 4.71 -4.44 -6.86
N THR A 57 4.38 -4.75 -5.61
CA THR A 57 3.33 -4.08 -4.81
C THR A 57 3.43 -2.56 -4.68
N ASN A 58 4.64 -1.99 -4.72
CA ASN A 58 4.78 -0.53 -4.61
C ASN A 58 4.72 0.16 -5.98
N ASN A 59 5.39 -0.38 -7.00
CA ASN A 59 5.50 0.29 -8.31
C ASN A 59 4.17 0.37 -9.07
N HIS A 60 3.28 -0.61 -8.89
CA HIS A 60 1.98 -0.58 -9.58
C HIS A 60 1.02 0.45 -8.96
N LEU A 61 0.92 0.49 -7.62
CA LEU A 61 0.12 1.49 -6.93
C LEU A 61 0.70 2.90 -7.10
N GLU A 62 2.01 3.06 -6.94
CA GLU A 62 2.69 4.33 -7.22
C GLU A 62 2.56 4.74 -8.69
N GLY A 63 2.66 3.78 -9.61
CA GLY A 63 2.46 4.00 -11.04
C GLY A 63 1.04 4.46 -11.36
N TRP A 64 0.03 3.85 -10.74
CA TRP A 64 -1.36 4.24 -10.90
C TRP A 64 -1.65 5.63 -10.32
N HIS A 65 -1.16 5.91 -9.12
CA HIS A 65 -1.24 7.25 -8.53
C HIS A 65 -0.53 8.31 -9.41
N ASN A 66 0.66 8.02 -9.92
CA ASN A 66 1.38 8.92 -10.81
C ASN A 66 0.63 9.16 -12.12
N ARG A 67 0.01 8.12 -12.70
CA ARG A 67 -0.83 8.26 -13.90
C ARG A 67 -2.03 9.16 -13.64
N LEU A 68 -2.72 8.96 -12.51
CA LEU A 68 -3.87 9.79 -12.13
C LEU A 68 -3.47 11.25 -11.90
N ASN A 69 -2.39 11.50 -11.15
CA ASN A 69 -1.90 12.86 -10.92
C ASN A 69 -1.47 13.55 -12.22
N ARG A 70 -0.87 12.82 -13.16
CA ARG A 70 -0.55 13.33 -14.50
C ARG A 70 -1.80 13.70 -15.29
N LYS A 71 -2.85 12.88 -15.24
CA LYS A 71 -4.14 13.19 -15.91
C LYS A 71 -4.84 14.39 -15.26
N ALA A 72 -4.75 14.50 -13.95
CA ALA A 72 -5.32 15.63 -13.22
C ALA A 72 -4.53 16.93 -13.37
N GLY A 73 -3.26 16.85 -13.78
CA GLY A 73 -2.33 17.99 -13.81
C GLY A 73 -1.92 18.49 -12.43
N LYS A 74 -2.18 17.74 -11.35
CA LYS A 74 -1.88 18.13 -9.97
C LYS A 74 -1.71 16.93 -9.04
N SER A 75 -1.05 17.16 -7.89
CA SER A 75 -0.74 16.13 -6.89
C SER A 75 -1.84 15.90 -5.86
N HIS A 76 -2.77 16.85 -5.70
CA HIS A 76 -3.84 16.79 -4.72
C HIS A 76 -5.18 16.99 -5.41
N ASN A 77 -5.89 15.89 -5.63
CA ASN A 77 -7.20 15.88 -6.24
C ASN A 77 -8.28 15.90 -5.15
N GLY A 78 -9.23 16.83 -5.27
CA GLY A 78 -10.44 16.77 -4.47
C GLY A 78 -11.24 15.52 -4.82
N LEU A 79 -12.08 15.04 -3.90
CA LEU A 79 -12.84 13.80 -4.08
C LEU A 79 -13.68 13.79 -5.37
N TYR A 80 -14.38 14.90 -5.66
CA TYR A 80 -15.20 15.02 -6.87
C TYR A 80 -14.38 15.00 -8.17
N GLU A 81 -13.22 15.65 -8.17
CA GLU A 81 -12.32 15.67 -9.33
C GLU A 81 -11.71 14.28 -9.57
N LEU A 82 -11.33 13.59 -8.50
CA LEU A 82 -10.85 12.22 -8.56
C LEU A 82 -11.95 11.30 -9.11
N LEU A 83 -13.19 11.44 -8.63
CA LEU A 83 -14.32 10.64 -9.11
C LEU A 83 -14.57 10.84 -10.61
N GLN A 84 -14.54 12.09 -11.08
CA GLN A 84 -14.69 12.40 -12.51
C GLN A 84 -13.56 11.78 -13.34
N LEU A 85 -12.32 11.84 -12.88
CA LEU A 85 -11.17 11.22 -13.55
C LEU A 85 -11.31 9.69 -13.63
N LEU A 86 -11.80 9.05 -12.57
CA LEU A 86 -12.04 7.60 -12.56
C LEU A 86 -13.16 7.19 -13.51
N ILE A 87 -14.26 7.94 -13.55
CA ILE A 87 -15.36 7.72 -14.49
C ILE A 87 -14.87 7.88 -15.94
N ALA A 88 -14.06 8.91 -16.21
CA ALA A 88 -13.48 9.14 -17.54
C ALA A 88 -12.50 8.03 -17.95
N GLU A 89 -11.66 7.53 -17.05
CA GLU A 89 -10.78 6.37 -17.32
C GLU A 89 -11.59 5.10 -17.62
N GLN A 90 -12.69 4.87 -16.90
CA GLN A 90 -13.55 3.71 -17.13
C GLN A 90 -14.20 3.76 -18.53
N GLY A 91 -14.75 4.91 -18.93
CA GLY A 91 -15.41 5.06 -20.23
C GLY A 91 -14.48 4.87 -21.44
N VAL A 92 -13.17 5.12 -21.28
CA VAL A 92 -12.14 4.85 -22.32
C VAL A 92 -11.88 3.35 -22.47
N MET A 93 -11.98 2.58 -21.38
CA MET A 93 -11.82 1.12 -21.45
C MET A 93 -13.00 0.46 -22.15
N ASP A 94 -14.22 0.97 -21.94
CA ASP A 94 -15.44 0.44 -22.57
C ASP A 94 -15.50 0.69 -24.09
N THR A 95 -14.72 1.65 -24.61
CA THR A 95 -14.64 1.94 -26.06
C THR A 95 -13.54 1.16 -26.79
N LEU A 96 -12.68 0.46 -26.06
CA LEU A 96 -11.53 -0.31 -26.59
C LEU A 96 -11.79 -1.82 -26.63
N ILE A 97 -13.02 -2.27 -26.33
CA ILE A 97 -13.54 -3.63 -26.51
C ILE A 97 -14.37 -3.68 -27.78
#